data_AF-A0A2T3Q2M9-F1
#
_entry.id   AF-A0A2T3Q2M9-F1
#
_cell.length_a   1.000
_cell.length_b   1.000
_cell.length_c   1.000
_cell.angle_alpha   90.00
_cell.angle_beta   90.00
_cell.angle_gamma   90.00
#
_symmetry.space_group_name_H-M   'P 1'
#
loop_
_entity.id
_entity.type
_entity.pdbx_description
1 polymer ?
#
loop_
_entity_poly.entity_id
_entity_poly.type
_entity_poly.pdbx_seq_one_letter_code
_entity_poly.pdbx_strand_id
1 'polypeptide(L)'
;MPRLKLNLPPLVVSQNTPPPAPKVSHELKKEDVGKLIKDIEAQPKSSFRNADIHGSYHELSQGGYKNEFSGYKLSNVPFGDVFIHANKDNESREYLGDKIHISIDKAQLSSGFDDILPILLSEDSPIDKWKVTDLNRCPPDSRVAVGAQITLYVKADKESGYVPAELKKVKDFLEQIELTLGQSNTTPGEKPQSDISAANWNFISYRNEYRSDREGGASHQLFEEPFFQVISS
;
A
#
# COMPACT_ATOMS: atom_id res chain seq x y z
N MET A 1 -23.38 -63.31 10.77
CA MET A 1 -23.32 -62.44 11.97
C MET A 1 -23.73 -61.03 11.59
N PRO A 2 -24.47 -60.31 12.45
CA PRO A 2 -25.35 -59.20 12.04
C PRO A 2 -24.60 -57.86 11.94
N ARG A 3 -24.95 -57.06 10.92
CA ARG A 3 -24.53 -55.65 10.77
C ARG A 3 -25.48 -54.76 11.58
N LEU A 4 -24.96 -54.13 12.63
CA LEU A 4 -25.64 -53.02 13.32
C LEU A 4 -25.76 -51.83 12.36
N LYS A 5 -26.98 -51.36 12.10
CA LYS A 5 -27.24 -50.06 11.45
C LYS A 5 -27.52 -49.03 12.54
N LEU A 6 -26.65 -48.03 12.67
CA LEU A 6 -26.90 -46.83 13.47
C LEU A 6 -27.91 -45.95 12.72
N ASN A 7 -29.11 -45.77 13.29
CA ASN A 7 -30.04 -44.71 12.89
C ASN A 7 -29.74 -43.47 13.73
N LEU A 8 -29.12 -42.46 13.14
CA LEU A 8 -29.05 -41.12 13.72
C LEU A 8 -30.23 -40.29 13.18
N PRO A 9 -30.96 -39.56 14.04
CA PRO A 9 -31.96 -38.60 13.57
C PRO A 9 -31.29 -37.45 12.82
N PRO A 10 -31.95 -36.86 11.81
CA PRO A 10 -31.40 -35.75 11.05
C PRO A 10 -31.19 -34.51 11.93
N LEU A 11 -30.04 -33.86 11.79
CA LEU A 11 -29.79 -32.54 12.38
C LEU A 11 -30.79 -31.55 11.80
N VAL A 12 -31.66 -30.99 12.65
CA VAL A 12 -32.47 -29.83 12.32
C VAL A 12 -31.60 -28.59 12.53
N VAL A 13 -31.03 -28.07 11.44
CA VAL A 13 -30.33 -26.78 11.46
C VAL A 13 -31.41 -25.68 11.47
N SER A 14 -31.58 -25.02 12.61
CA SER A 14 -32.48 -23.88 12.75
C SER A 14 -31.95 -22.68 11.96
N GLN A 15 -32.54 -22.39 10.80
CA GLN A 15 -32.17 -21.28 9.91
C GLN A 15 -32.87 -19.96 10.29
N ASN A 16 -32.79 -19.54 11.55
CA ASN A 16 -33.29 -18.22 11.98
C ASN A 16 -32.15 -17.34 12.49
N THR A 17 -31.11 -17.15 11.66
CA THR A 17 -30.22 -15.99 11.82
C THR A 17 -30.79 -14.87 10.96
N PRO A 18 -31.11 -13.70 11.53
CA PRO A 18 -31.42 -12.52 10.73
C PRO A 18 -30.28 -12.26 9.74
N PRO A 19 -30.57 -11.87 8.49
CA PRO A 19 -29.51 -11.47 7.57
C PRO A 19 -28.69 -10.35 8.24
N PRO A 20 -27.34 -10.43 8.22
CA PRO A 20 -26.52 -9.37 8.76
C PRO A 20 -26.93 -8.05 8.11
N ALA A 21 -27.10 -7.01 8.93
CA ALA A 21 -27.37 -5.67 8.43
C ALA A 21 -26.33 -5.33 7.34
N PRO A 22 -26.73 -4.68 6.23
CA PRO A 22 -25.79 -4.30 5.20
C PRO A 22 -24.68 -3.47 5.84
N LYS A 23 -23.43 -3.93 5.72
CA LYS A 23 -22.28 -3.14 6.15
C LYS A 23 -22.31 -1.84 5.36
N VAL A 24 -22.29 -0.71 6.07
CA VAL A 24 -22.10 0.59 5.42
C VAL A 24 -20.75 0.52 4.71
N SER A 25 -20.73 0.72 3.40
CA SER A 25 -19.48 0.76 2.66
C SER A 25 -18.76 2.06 2.99
N HIS A 26 -17.54 1.94 3.52
CA HIS A 26 -16.63 3.06 3.78
C HIS A 26 -15.77 3.41 2.55
N GLU A 27 -16.05 2.78 1.40
CA GLU A 27 -15.38 3.05 0.14
C GLU A 27 -15.84 4.38 -0.48
N LEU A 28 -14.93 4.99 -1.24
CA LEU A 28 -15.24 6.18 -2.03
C LEU A 28 -16.21 5.86 -3.15
N LYS A 29 -17.18 6.75 -3.35
CA LYS A 29 -18.16 6.64 -4.44
C LYS A 29 -17.77 7.54 -5.62
N LYS A 30 -18.14 7.11 -6.84
CA LYS A 30 -17.80 7.84 -8.08
C LYS A 30 -18.41 9.25 -8.09
N GLU A 31 -19.62 9.41 -7.57
CA GLU A 31 -20.33 10.68 -7.49
C GLU A 31 -19.65 11.72 -6.58
N ASP A 32 -18.85 11.28 -5.60
CA ASP A 32 -18.20 12.15 -4.63
C ASP A 32 -16.84 12.68 -5.11
N VAL A 33 -16.24 12.05 -6.13
CA VAL A 33 -14.88 12.34 -6.63
C VAL A 33 -14.69 13.83 -6.92
N GLY A 34 -15.60 14.44 -7.69
CA GLY A 34 -15.46 15.84 -8.09
C GLY A 34 -15.53 16.83 -6.90
N LYS A 35 -16.25 16.47 -5.83
CA LYS A 35 -16.27 17.26 -4.60
C LYS A 35 -14.98 17.04 -3.79
N LEU A 36 -14.54 15.79 -3.66
CA LEU A 36 -13.32 15.43 -2.93
C LEU A 36 -12.08 16.09 -3.50
N ILE A 37 -11.94 16.14 -4.83
CA ILE A 37 -10.83 16.83 -5.49
C ILE A 37 -10.80 18.30 -5.07
N LYS A 38 -11.94 19.00 -5.15
CA LYS A 38 -12.03 20.42 -4.73
C LYS A 38 -11.72 20.61 -3.24
N ASP A 39 -12.24 19.72 -2.39
CA ASP A 39 -11.99 19.77 -0.95
C ASP A 39 -10.52 19.53 -0.61
N ILE A 40 -9.80 18.70 -1.39
CA ILE A 40 -8.37 18.43 -1.25
C ILE A 40 -7.54 19.61 -1.76
N GLU A 41 -7.90 20.18 -2.91
CA GLU A 41 -7.22 21.34 -3.51
C GLU A 41 -7.33 22.60 -2.63
N ALA A 42 -8.45 22.75 -1.92
CA ALA A 42 -8.67 23.87 -1.00
C ALA A 42 -7.84 23.79 0.30
N GLN A 43 -7.25 22.62 0.59
CA GLN A 43 -6.45 22.42 1.81
C GLN A 43 -5.00 22.87 1.63
N PRO A 44 -4.36 23.38 2.69
CA PRO A 44 -2.93 23.71 2.64
C PRO A 44 -2.09 22.46 2.36
N LYS A 45 -0.90 22.66 1.79
CA LYS A 45 0.06 21.57 1.55
C LYS A 45 0.49 20.96 2.88
N SER A 46 0.46 19.63 2.95
CA SER A 46 0.94 18.85 4.09
C SER A 46 2.45 18.99 4.24
N SER A 47 2.91 19.04 5.49
CA SER A 47 4.33 19.01 5.84
C SER A 47 4.66 17.68 6.51
N PHE A 48 5.79 17.08 6.13
CA PHE A 48 6.29 15.84 6.70
C PHE A 48 7.65 16.09 7.33
N ARG A 49 7.79 15.85 8.63
CA ARG A 49 9.10 15.91 9.29
C ARG A 49 9.88 14.66 8.94
N ASN A 50 10.99 14.81 8.22
CA ASN A 50 11.87 13.69 7.91
C ASN A 50 12.34 13.03 9.21
N ALA A 51 12.29 11.69 9.22
CA ALA A 51 12.85 10.89 10.29
C ALA A 51 14.39 11.07 10.34
N ASP A 52 14.93 11.19 11.54
CA ASP A 52 16.38 11.15 11.79
C ASP A 52 16.85 9.70 11.88
N ILE A 53 16.79 9.00 10.74
CA ILE A 53 17.26 7.62 10.61
C ILE A 53 18.69 7.59 10.09
N HIS A 54 19.55 6.84 10.76
CA HIS A 54 20.91 6.55 10.32
C HIS A 54 21.05 5.19 9.60
N GLY A 55 19.92 4.53 9.37
CA GLY A 55 19.83 3.25 8.67
C GLY A 55 19.73 3.40 7.15
N SER A 56 20.20 2.38 6.43
CA SER A 56 20.18 2.27 4.96
C SER A 56 19.48 0.99 4.49
N TYR A 57 19.10 0.93 3.22
CA TYR A 57 18.62 -0.26 2.53
C TYR A 57 19.55 -1.44 2.77
N HIS A 58 20.87 -1.21 2.63
CA HIS A 58 21.87 -2.25 2.83
C HIS A 58 21.77 -2.83 4.24
N GLU A 59 21.73 -2.00 5.29
CA GLU A 59 21.62 -2.48 6.67
C GLU A 59 20.31 -3.22 6.92
N LEU A 60 19.18 -2.73 6.38
CA LEU A 60 17.89 -3.41 6.49
C LEU A 60 17.87 -4.75 5.74
N SER A 61 18.67 -4.91 4.68
CA SER A 61 18.75 -6.12 3.86
C SER A 61 19.60 -7.26 4.46
N GLN A 62 20.44 -6.99 5.46
CA GLN A 62 21.32 -8.01 6.06
C GLN A 62 20.60 -9.05 6.95
N GLY A 63 19.28 -8.91 7.15
CA GLY A 63 18.45 -9.87 7.88
C GLY A 63 18.60 -9.79 9.41
N GLY A 64 17.71 -10.48 10.14
CA GLY A 64 17.75 -10.54 11.62
C GLY A 64 17.32 -9.26 12.34
N TYR A 65 16.79 -8.29 11.61
CA TYR A 65 16.40 -6.99 12.12
C TYR A 65 14.99 -7.03 12.73
N LYS A 66 14.87 -6.74 14.03
CA LYS A 66 13.62 -6.34 14.68
C LYS A 66 13.92 -5.07 15.47
N ASN A 67 13.64 -3.93 14.87
CA ASN A 67 13.74 -2.63 15.53
C ASN A 67 12.42 -1.88 15.40
N GLU A 68 12.24 -0.94 16.31
CA GLU A 68 11.15 0.02 16.25
C GLU A 68 11.73 1.39 15.92
N PHE A 69 11.15 2.07 14.92
CA PHE A 69 11.54 3.43 14.56
C PHE A 69 10.28 4.25 14.26
N SER A 70 10.09 5.38 14.95
CA SER A 70 8.90 6.23 14.81
C SER A 70 7.57 5.45 14.84
N GLY A 71 7.49 4.42 15.68
CA GLY A 71 6.33 3.53 15.81
C GLY A 71 6.23 2.40 14.77
N TYR A 72 7.10 2.36 13.74
CA TYR A 72 7.18 1.24 12.81
C TYR A 72 7.96 0.09 13.41
N LYS A 73 7.36 -1.09 13.43
CA LYS A 73 8.06 -2.37 13.58
C LYS A 73 8.68 -2.75 12.25
N LEU A 74 10.00 -2.70 12.18
CA LEU A 74 10.80 -3.06 11.01
C LEU A 74 11.20 -4.53 11.09
N SER A 75 11.00 -5.29 10.02
CA SER A 75 11.40 -6.70 9.99
C SER A 75 11.87 -7.18 8.61
N ASN A 76 12.93 -7.99 8.61
CA ASN A 76 13.43 -8.72 7.46
C ASN A 76 13.67 -10.19 7.88
N VAL A 77 12.67 -11.05 7.66
CA VAL A 77 12.68 -12.46 8.12
C VAL A 77 13.26 -13.35 7.03
N PRO A 78 14.45 -13.99 7.22
CA PRO A 78 15.17 -14.70 6.15
C PRO A 78 14.38 -15.84 5.49
N PHE A 79 13.49 -16.52 6.22
CA PHE A 79 12.68 -17.65 5.74
C PHE A 79 11.21 -17.28 5.45
N GLY A 80 10.91 -15.98 5.33
CA GLY A 80 9.57 -15.48 5.00
C GLY A 80 9.39 -15.21 3.51
N ASP A 81 8.95 -13.99 3.19
CA ASP A 81 8.90 -13.48 1.82
C ASP A 81 10.19 -12.70 1.47
N VAL A 82 10.27 -12.23 0.22
CA VAL A 82 11.41 -11.48 -0.32
C VAL A 82 11.36 -9.99 0.01
N PHE A 83 10.65 -9.60 1.08
CA PHE A 83 10.46 -8.20 1.44
C PHE A 83 11.00 -7.88 2.83
N ILE A 84 11.38 -6.62 3.00
CA ILE A 84 11.61 -5.93 4.26
C ILE A 84 10.32 -5.17 4.56
N HIS A 85 9.75 -5.35 5.74
CA HIS A 85 8.45 -4.80 6.12
C HIS A 85 8.58 -3.73 7.18
N ALA A 86 7.74 -2.71 7.09
CA ALA A 86 7.51 -1.71 8.13
C ALA A 86 6.02 -1.63 8.43
N ASN A 87 5.66 -1.78 9.71
CA ASN A 87 4.26 -1.76 10.14
C ASN A 87 4.10 -0.94 11.43
N LYS A 88 3.20 0.04 11.41
CA LYS A 88 2.60 0.67 12.59
C LYS A 88 1.32 -0.06 12.95
N ASP A 89 1.16 -0.39 14.22
CA ASP A 89 -0.11 -0.90 14.74
C ASP A 89 -1.07 0.28 14.88
N ASN A 90 -2.12 0.28 14.06
CA ASN A 90 -3.17 1.29 14.08
C ASN A 90 -4.53 0.62 13.84
N GLU A 91 -5.24 0.31 14.92
CA GLU A 91 -6.52 -0.41 14.89
C GLU A 91 -7.70 0.47 14.48
N SER A 92 -7.51 1.79 14.49
CA SER A 92 -8.52 2.76 14.04
C SER A 92 -8.67 2.81 12.52
N ARG A 93 -7.77 2.17 11.78
CA ARG A 93 -7.73 2.23 10.32
C ARG A 93 -7.89 0.86 9.68
N GLU A 94 -8.59 0.83 8.55
CA GLU A 94 -8.85 -0.39 7.80
C GLU A 94 -8.30 -0.32 6.37
N TYR A 95 -7.91 -1.48 5.85
CA TYR A 95 -7.37 -1.59 4.50
C TYR A 95 -8.48 -1.91 3.51
N LEU A 96 -8.74 -0.99 2.59
CA LEU A 96 -9.77 -1.08 1.56
C LEU A 96 -9.23 -1.55 0.19
N GLY A 97 -8.02 -2.12 0.18
CA GLY A 97 -7.39 -2.69 -1.01
C GLY A 97 -6.48 -1.72 -1.78
N ASP A 98 -6.50 -0.43 -1.47
CA ASP A 98 -5.72 0.57 -2.18
C ASP A 98 -4.23 0.48 -1.86
N LYS A 99 -3.42 0.25 -2.89
CA LYS A 99 -1.97 0.23 -2.73
C LYS A 99 -1.26 0.90 -3.88
N ILE A 100 -0.11 1.45 -3.51
CA ILE A 100 0.79 2.16 -4.39
C ILE A 100 2.06 1.33 -4.51
N HIS A 101 2.59 1.24 -5.72
CA HIS A 101 3.94 0.74 -5.95
C HIS A 101 4.85 1.87 -6.41
N ILE A 102 6.10 1.82 -5.99
CA ILE A 102 7.16 2.72 -6.46
C ILE A 102 8.16 1.84 -7.22
N SER A 103 8.44 2.23 -8.46
CA SER A 103 9.34 1.52 -9.36
C SER A 103 10.60 2.37 -9.57
N ILE A 104 11.72 1.89 -9.05
CA ILE A 104 13.05 2.51 -9.18
C ILE A 104 13.91 1.60 -10.07
N ASP A 105 14.83 2.15 -10.85
CA ASP A 105 15.80 1.33 -11.57
C ASP A 105 16.51 0.38 -10.59
N LYS A 106 16.60 -0.90 -10.97
CA LYS A 106 17.08 -1.94 -10.08
C LYS A 106 18.48 -1.67 -9.53
N ALA A 107 19.37 -1.05 -10.33
CA ALA A 107 20.73 -0.72 -9.90
C ALA A 107 20.76 0.45 -8.90
N GLN A 108 19.71 1.27 -8.88
CA GLN A 108 19.57 2.44 -8.02
C GLN A 108 18.60 2.24 -6.85
N LEU A 109 18.02 1.03 -6.67
CA LEU A 109 17.05 0.79 -5.59
C LEU A 109 17.61 1.17 -4.22
N SER A 110 18.85 0.81 -3.90
CA SER A 110 19.44 1.10 -2.59
C SER A 110 19.49 2.60 -2.34
N SER A 111 20.13 3.37 -3.23
CA SER A 111 20.27 4.82 -3.06
C SER A 111 18.92 5.55 -3.12
N GLY A 112 18.06 5.19 -4.07
CA GLY A 112 16.74 5.81 -4.20
C GLY A 112 15.83 5.50 -3.02
N PHE A 113 15.91 4.29 -2.45
CA PHE A 113 15.19 3.97 -1.21
C PHE A 113 15.74 4.77 -0.02
N ASP A 114 17.06 4.90 0.09
CA ASP A 114 17.70 5.67 1.17
C ASP A 114 17.26 7.15 1.13
N ASP A 115 17.10 7.74 -0.05
CA ASP A 115 16.63 9.12 -0.21
C ASP A 115 15.20 9.34 0.34
N ILE A 116 14.32 8.35 0.19
CA ILE A 116 12.92 8.47 0.62
C ILE A 116 12.62 7.79 1.97
N LEU A 117 13.55 7.02 2.51
CA LEU A 117 13.39 6.34 3.80
C LEU A 117 13.06 7.31 4.94
N PRO A 118 13.68 8.51 5.06
CA PRO A 118 13.29 9.50 6.06
C PRO A 118 11.83 9.95 5.94
N ILE A 119 11.28 10.00 4.72
CA ILE A 119 9.88 10.36 4.46
C ILE A 119 8.97 9.18 4.84
N LEU A 120 9.33 7.96 4.41
CA LEU A 120 8.59 6.72 4.73
C LEU A 120 8.46 6.47 6.23
N LEU A 121 9.48 6.84 7.00
CA LEU A 121 9.52 6.69 8.46
C LEU A 121 9.07 7.93 9.23
N SER A 122 8.65 9.00 8.55
CA SER A 122 8.13 10.19 9.20
C SER A 122 7.03 9.84 10.21
N GLU A 123 7.06 10.48 11.38
CA GLU A 123 5.93 10.45 12.33
C GLU A 123 4.64 10.97 11.68
N ASP A 124 4.79 11.90 10.73
CA ASP A 124 3.70 12.52 10.00
C ASP A 124 3.32 11.71 8.75
N SER A 125 3.91 10.54 8.48
CA SER A 125 3.54 9.70 7.34
C SER A 125 2.06 9.25 7.42
N PRO A 126 1.28 9.34 6.33
CA PRO A 126 -0.08 8.78 6.28
C PRO A 126 -0.09 7.26 6.06
N ILE A 127 1.08 6.63 5.85
CA ILE A 127 1.21 5.23 5.47
C ILE A 127 1.67 4.40 6.67
N ASP A 128 0.74 3.67 7.29
CA ASP A 128 1.06 2.82 8.44
C ASP A 128 1.78 1.54 8.06
N LYS A 129 1.69 1.11 6.80
CA LYS A 129 2.27 -0.15 6.34
C LYS A 129 2.90 0.02 4.98
N TRP A 130 4.17 -0.37 4.87
CA TRP A 130 4.88 -0.47 3.61
C TRP A 130 5.88 -1.60 3.65
N LYS A 131 6.38 -1.96 2.47
CA LYS A 131 7.46 -2.94 2.33
C LYS A 131 8.34 -2.60 1.14
N VAL A 132 9.60 -3.00 1.19
CA VAL A 132 10.56 -2.89 0.08
C VAL A 132 11.14 -4.26 -0.22
N THR A 133 11.43 -4.52 -1.49
CA THR A 133 11.98 -5.79 -1.94
C THR A 133 13.44 -5.92 -1.51
N ASP A 134 13.78 -7.08 -0.95
CA ASP A 134 15.14 -7.48 -0.64
C ASP A 134 15.77 -8.13 -1.88
N LEU A 135 16.59 -7.39 -2.62
CA LEU A 135 17.19 -7.85 -3.87
C LEU A 135 18.22 -8.96 -3.67
N ASN A 136 18.71 -9.19 -2.43
CA ASN A 136 19.58 -10.33 -2.13
C ASN A 136 18.81 -11.65 -2.14
N ARG A 137 17.49 -11.59 -1.95
CA ARG A 137 16.61 -12.77 -1.84
C ARG A 137 15.59 -12.86 -2.98
N CYS A 138 15.34 -11.77 -3.70
CA CYS A 138 14.39 -11.73 -4.80
C CYS A 138 15.02 -12.27 -6.11
N PRO A 139 14.33 -13.15 -6.86
CA PRO A 139 14.77 -13.53 -8.20
C PRO A 139 14.98 -12.28 -9.07
N PRO A 140 16.09 -12.20 -9.82
CA PRO A 140 16.52 -10.96 -10.46
C PRO A 140 15.54 -10.43 -11.51
N ASP A 141 14.79 -11.31 -12.17
CA ASP A 141 13.83 -11.00 -13.23
C ASP A 141 12.39 -10.93 -12.70
N SER A 142 12.21 -10.96 -11.37
CA SER A 142 10.90 -10.82 -10.77
C SER A 142 10.31 -9.44 -11.05
N ARG A 143 8.99 -9.37 -11.25
CA ARG A 143 8.22 -8.11 -11.34
C ARG A 143 8.56 -7.13 -10.22
N VAL A 144 8.83 -7.63 -9.01
CA VAL A 144 9.15 -6.81 -7.83
C VAL A 144 10.65 -6.54 -7.65
N ALA A 145 11.50 -7.03 -8.56
CA ALA A 145 12.93 -6.73 -8.61
C ALA A 145 13.24 -5.64 -9.65
N VAL A 146 12.64 -5.72 -10.85
CA VAL A 146 12.83 -4.75 -11.95
C VAL A 146 11.97 -3.49 -11.81
N GLY A 147 10.91 -3.56 -11.01
CA GLY A 147 10.06 -2.45 -10.66
C GLY A 147 9.17 -2.80 -9.48
N ALA A 148 8.20 -1.96 -9.14
CA ALA A 148 7.30 -2.13 -8.01
C ALA A 148 7.97 -2.62 -6.70
N GLN A 149 9.22 -2.21 -6.48
CA GLN A 149 10.05 -2.77 -5.42
C GLN A 149 9.52 -2.35 -4.05
N ILE A 150 8.94 -1.16 -3.96
CA ILE A 150 8.32 -0.63 -2.76
C ILE A 150 6.81 -0.68 -2.92
N THR A 151 6.11 -1.17 -1.89
CA THR A 151 4.64 -1.18 -1.83
C THR A 151 4.18 -0.40 -0.61
N LEU A 152 3.31 0.59 -0.82
CA LEU A 152 2.63 1.35 0.23
C LEU A 152 1.18 0.89 0.32
N TYR A 153 0.71 0.58 1.53
CA TYR A 153 -0.67 0.17 1.77
C TYR A 153 -1.44 1.36 2.34
N VAL A 154 -2.39 1.88 1.57
CA VAL A 154 -3.21 3.01 2.02
C VAL A 154 -4.41 2.46 2.79
N LYS A 155 -4.62 2.99 3.98
CA LYS A 155 -5.74 2.64 4.85
C LYS A 155 -6.64 3.83 5.05
N ALA A 156 -7.94 3.57 5.18
CA ALA A 156 -8.95 4.54 5.54
C ALA A 156 -9.20 4.51 7.05
N ASP A 157 -9.83 5.54 7.59
CA ASP A 157 -10.41 5.46 8.93
C ASP A 157 -11.55 4.43 8.95
N LYS A 158 -11.63 3.63 10.01
CA LYS A 158 -12.57 2.50 10.10
C LYS A 158 -14.03 2.92 10.30
N GLU A 159 -14.26 4.12 10.85
CA GLU A 159 -15.63 4.60 11.10
C GLU A 159 -16.11 5.51 9.96
N SER A 160 -15.23 6.35 9.45
CA SER A 160 -15.55 7.42 8.49
C SER A 160 -15.09 7.13 7.06
N GLY A 161 -14.27 6.11 6.85
CA GLY A 161 -13.68 5.81 5.55
C GLY A 161 -12.61 6.83 5.16
N TYR A 162 -12.48 7.08 3.85
CA TYR A 162 -11.54 8.08 3.36
C TYR A 162 -12.10 9.48 3.54
N VAL A 163 -11.43 10.28 4.37
CA VAL A 163 -11.76 11.69 4.58
C VAL A 163 -10.85 12.62 3.77
N PRO A 164 -11.32 13.81 3.35
CA PRO A 164 -10.54 14.73 2.51
C PRO A 164 -9.16 15.10 3.07
N ALA A 165 -9.03 15.25 4.40
CA ALA A 165 -7.76 15.59 5.03
C ALA A 165 -6.72 14.47 4.94
N GLU A 166 -7.14 13.21 5.09
CA GLU A 166 -6.25 12.07 4.93
C GLU A 166 -5.87 11.85 3.47
N LEU A 167 -6.82 11.99 2.55
CA LEU A 167 -6.55 11.89 1.11
C LEU A 167 -5.58 12.98 0.64
N LYS A 168 -5.73 14.22 1.12
CA LYS A 168 -4.78 15.31 0.89
C LYS A 168 -3.39 14.92 1.38
N LYS A 169 -3.29 14.38 2.60
CA LYS A 169 -2.03 13.94 3.18
C LYS A 169 -1.37 12.83 2.38
N VAL A 170 -2.14 11.83 1.92
CA VAL A 170 -1.64 10.77 1.02
C VAL A 170 -1.14 11.37 -0.29
N LYS A 171 -1.92 12.25 -0.94
CA LYS A 171 -1.54 12.90 -2.19
C LYS A 171 -0.23 13.67 -2.05
N ASP A 172 -0.12 14.54 -1.05
CA ASP A 172 1.09 15.33 -0.80
C ASP A 172 2.30 14.45 -0.48
N PHE A 173 2.08 13.33 0.21
CA PHE A 173 3.13 12.37 0.55
C PHE A 173 3.69 11.68 -0.71
N LEU A 174 2.81 11.26 -1.62
CA LEU A 174 3.22 10.67 -2.90
C LEU A 174 3.96 11.69 -3.78
N GLU A 175 3.49 12.93 -3.81
CA GLU A 175 4.17 14.03 -4.51
C GLU A 175 5.57 14.31 -3.93
N GLN A 176 5.72 14.25 -2.60
CA GLN A 176 7.02 14.43 -1.95
C GLN A 176 7.99 13.29 -2.31
N ILE A 177 7.51 12.05 -2.42
CA ILE A 177 8.31 10.90 -2.88
C ILE A 177 8.77 11.10 -4.32
N GLU A 178 7.85 11.42 -5.24
CA GLU A 178 8.16 11.70 -6.65
C GLU A 178 9.19 12.82 -6.79
N LEU A 179 9.00 13.92 -6.04
CA LEU A 179 9.92 15.05 -6.03
C LEU A 179 11.31 14.65 -5.53
N THR A 180 11.38 13.89 -4.43
CA THR A 180 12.64 13.49 -3.80
C THR A 180 13.45 12.58 -4.73
N LEU A 181 12.81 11.56 -5.31
CA LEU A 181 13.45 10.66 -6.28
C LEU A 181 13.87 11.39 -7.56
N GLY A 182 13.05 12.32 -8.04
CA GLY A 182 13.37 13.14 -9.21
C GLY A 182 14.56 14.08 -8.97
N GLN A 183 14.65 14.68 -7.77
CA GLN A 183 15.74 15.58 -7.39
C GLN A 183 17.06 14.84 -7.14
N SER A 184 17.02 13.58 -6.70
CA SER A 184 18.21 12.76 -6.51
C SER A 184 18.76 12.13 -7.79
N ASN A 185 18.18 12.45 -8.96
CA ASN A 185 18.49 11.84 -10.25
C ASN A 185 18.30 10.31 -10.25
N THR A 186 17.35 9.82 -9.44
CA THR A 186 16.96 8.41 -9.49
C THR A 186 16.22 8.15 -10.81
N THR A 187 16.53 7.03 -11.45
CA THR A 187 15.91 6.59 -12.71
C THR A 187 14.67 5.76 -12.38
N PRO A 188 13.53 5.97 -13.05
CA PRO A 188 12.36 5.11 -12.89
C PRO A 188 12.61 3.68 -13.32
N GLY A 189 12.05 2.72 -12.58
CA GLY A 189 12.04 1.30 -12.92
C GLY A 189 10.84 0.90 -13.79
N GLU A 190 10.69 -0.40 -14.01
CA GLU A 190 9.58 -0.93 -14.82
C GLU A 190 8.25 -0.92 -14.06
N LYS A 191 7.34 -0.04 -14.44
CA LYS A 191 5.99 -0.07 -13.86
C LYS A 191 5.28 -1.38 -14.23
N PRO A 192 4.68 -2.06 -13.26
CA PRO A 192 4.07 -3.36 -13.51
C PRO A 192 2.80 -3.25 -14.35
N GLN A 193 2.57 -4.21 -15.24
CA GLN A 193 1.37 -4.25 -16.10
C GLN A 193 0.04 -4.35 -15.35
N SER A 194 0.07 -4.79 -14.08
CA SER A 194 -1.10 -4.87 -13.20
C SER A 194 -1.59 -3.52 -12.68
N ASP A 195 -0.80 -2.47 -12.86
CA ASP A 195 -1.05 -1.16 -12.28
C ASP A 195 -1.34 -0.13 -13.37
N ILE A 196 -1.89 1.00 -12.93
CA ILE A 196 -2.00 2.23 -13.73
C ILE A 196 -1.17 3.35 -13.10
N SER A 197 -0.87 4.38 -13.87
CA SER A 197 -0.04 5.49 -13.41
C SER A 197 -0.58 6.79 -14.01
N ALA A 198 -0.53 7.86 -13.21
CA ALA A 198 -0.88 9.20 -13.67
C ALA A 198 0.21 9.75 -14.60
N ALA A 199 -0.14 10.73 -15.45
CA ALA A 199 0.82 11.29 -16.41
C ALA A 199 2.04 11.96 -15.75
N ASN A 200 1.87 12.50 -14.54
CA ASN A 200 2.91 13.16 -13.75
C ASN A 200 3.64 12.21 -12.78
N TRP A 201 3.27 10.94 -12.72
CA TRP A 201 3.95 9.96 -11.87
C TRP A 201 5.05 9.27 -12.66
N ASN A 202 6.31 9.50 -12.32
CA ASN A 202 7.43 8.87 -12.99
C ASN A 202 7.75 7.51 -12.36
N PHE A 203 7.66 7.41 -11.03
CA PHE A 203 8.00 6.21 -10.26
C PHE A 203 6.75 5.46 -9.77
N ILE A 204 5.68 6.20 -9.49
CA ILE A 204 4.48 5.71 -8.81
C ILE A 204 3.52 5.02 -9.78
N SER A 205 2.94 3.91 -9.32
CA SER A 205 1.80 3.25 -9.95
C SER A 205 0.81 2.77 -8.88
N TYR A 206 -0.45 2.58 -9.26
CA TYR A 206 -1.55 2.22 -8.37
C TYR A 206 -2.27 0.97 -8.86
N ARG A 207 -2.76 0.18 -7.89
CA ARG A 207 -3.86 -0.76 -8.12
C ARG A 207 -4.66 -1.01 -6.85
N ASN A 208 -5.91 -1.44 -6.99
CA ASN A 208 -6.71 -1.94 -5.87
C ASN A 208 -6.62 -3.48 -5.78
N GLU A 209 -6.18 -4.03 -4.65
CA GLU A 209 -5.99 -5.47 -4.45
C GLU A 209 -7.29 -6.29 -4.42
N TYR A 210 -8.43 -5.68 -4.08
CA TYR A 210 -9.71 -6.37 -4.03
C TYR A 210 -10.40 -6.41 -5.39
N ARG A 211 -10.04 -5.51 -6.31
CA ARG A 211 -10.66 -5.34 -7.63
C ARG A 211 -9.71 -5.58 -8.81
N SER A 212 -8.44 -5.91 -8.55
CA SER A 212 -7.45 -6.25 -9.58
C SER A 212 -6.49 -7.34 -9.12
N ASP A 213 -6.07 -8.17 -10.08
CA ASP A 213 -5.08 -9.22 -9.85
C ASP A 213 -3.64 -8.74 -10.14
N ARG A 214 -2.68 -9.67 -10.01
CA ARG A 214 -1.25 -9.42 -10.24
C ARG A 214 -0.82 -9.74 -11.67
N GLU A 215 -1.59 -10.56 -12.37
CA GLU A 215 -1.23 -11.12 -13.68
C GLU A 215 -1.51 -10.15 -14.84
N GLY A 216 -2.15 -9.01 -14.56
CA GLY A 216 -2.39 -7.97 -15.55
C GLY A 216 -3.63 -8.31 -16.37
N GLY A 217 -4.81 -7.99 -15.81
CA GLY A 217 -6.09 -8.20 -16.50
C GLY A 217 -7.08 -7.04 -16.41
N ALA A 218 -6.80 -5.98 -15.65
CA ALA A 218 -7.77 -4.92 -15.37
C ALA A 218 -7.20 -3.52 -15.62
N SER A 219 -6.73 -3.23 -16.84
CA SER A 219 -5.99 -1.98 -17.11
C SER A 219 -6.87 -0.73 -17.27
N HIS A 220 -8.16 -0.85 -17.59
CA HIS A 220 -9.03 0.31 -17.80
C HIS A 220 -9.92 0.65 -16.59
N GLN A 221 -10.44 -0.37 -15.90
CA GLN A 221 -11.32 -0.18 -14.75
C GLN A 221 -10.60 0.52 -13.59
N LEU A 222 -9.29 0.31 -13.45
CA LEU A 222 -8.49 1.00 -12.44
C LEU A 222 -8.50 2.53 -12.64
N PHE A 223 -8.61 3.04 -13.88
CA PHE A 223 -8.71 4.49 -14.12
C PHE A 223 -10.05 5.06 -13.65
N GLU A 224 -11.04 4.20 -13.45
CA GLU A 224 -12.34 4.56 -12.90
C GLU A 224 -12.43 4.38 -11.39
N GLU A 225 -11.37 3.91 -10.71
CA GLU A 225 -11.35 3.78 -9.26
C GLU A 225 -11.42 5.18 -8.62
N PRO A 226 -12.44 5.47 -7.80
CA PRO A 226 -12.61 6.78 -7.18
C PRO A 226 -11.37 7.23 -6.39
N PHE A 227 -10.73 6.29 -5.69
CA PHE A 227 -9.49 6.56 -4.97
C PHE A 227 -8.39 7.05 -5.92
N PHE A 228 -8.13 6.31 -7.01
CA PHE A 228 -7.13 6.68 -8.01
C PHE A 228 -7.42 8.07 -8.59
N GLN A 229 -8.65 8.32 -9.03
CA GLN A 229 -9.03 9.61 -9.62
C GLN A 229 -8.78 10.78 -8.68
N VAL A 230 -9.04 10.59 -7.38
CA VAL A 230 -8.78 11.62 -6.37
C VAL A 230 -7.27 11.83 -6.16
N ILE A 231 -6.49 10.77 -5.92
CA ILE A 231 -5.06 10.94 -5.59
C ILE A 231 -4.18 11.32 -6.78
N SER A 232 -4.60 10.98 -8.01
CA SER A 232 -3.87 11.26 -9.25
C SER A 232 -4.25 12.58 -9.93
N SER A 233 -5.29 13.27 -9.42
CA SER A 233 -5.75 14.56 -9.95
C SER A 233 -4.70 15.68 -9.84
#